data_AF-A0A7S1G0C2-F1
#
_entry.id   AF-A0A7S1G0C2-F1
#
_cell.length_a   1.000
_cell.length_b   1.000
_cell.length_c   1.000
_cell.angle_alpha   90.00
_cell.angle_beta   90.00
_cell.angle_gamma   90.00
#
_symmetry.space_group_name_H-M   'P 1'
#
loop_
_entity.id
_entity.type
_entity.pdbx_description
1 polymer ?
#
loop_
_entity_poly.entity_id
_entity_poly.type
_entity_poly.pdbx_seq_one_letter_code
_entity_poly.pdbx_strand_id
1 'polypeptide(L)'
;KMEISKLSEWAIYLGIAIVIFSFVQAYINVILSWIIGITANAHPGLVSLYIIISGMVLFLIPAVPGNPIYIFAGLMFVPSYEKFGGDRVVGLTISSIIALITKLSASAVQQKVIGQSFSHFIKIRQMVNINSDLMRGTKLILSDSKLTVAKVSILCGGPDWPTSVLCGILGLNLLPVMVGTLPIISIIVPSVLTGYFGFMNEPDEEKKKQNQVYSLLFGLLAGLIQVVFISKAASFIETILKERAEELEDIPIDEDVKNADDKEKETKEILLEVSRWHSLPLWVKSAKLFSVLNIEASFYTLFLFTNESFVDFAQNDSIEEKLDADVLSLVKPLGWISLFMFGLSSFSCIIFKFWAKKEAAKVLLNIYDSEEQSLVQSNHSV
;
A
#
# COMPACT_ATOMS: atom_id res chain seq x y z
N LYS A 1 21.90 0.48 19.19
CA LYS A 1 22.52 -0.18 18.01
C LYS A 1 21.51 -1.20 17.49
N MET A 2 21.02 -1.05 16.26
CA MET A 2 20.08 -2.02 15.69
C MET A 2 20.84 -3.32 15.40
N GLU A 3 20.38 -4.44 15.95
CA GLU A 3 21.02 -5.74 15.72
C GLU A 3 20.86 -6.16 14.26
N ILE A 4 21.91 -6.73 13.66
CA ILE A 4 21.97 -7.22 12.27
C ILE A 4 20.77 -8.12 11.93
N SER A 5 20.29 -8.89 12.92
CA SER A 5 19.14 -9.77 12.78
C SER A 5 17.82 -9.02 12.49
N LYS A 6 17.61 -7.86 13.15
CA LYS A 6 16.43 -7.02 12.90
C LYS A 6 16.53 -6.31 11.55
N LEU A 7 17.71 -5.78 11.23
CA LEU A 7 17.95 -5.09 9.95
C LEU A 7 17.66 -6.01 8.75
N SER A 8 18.15 -7.25 8.80
CA SER A 8 17.94 -8.23 7.73
C SER A 8 16.47 -8.64 7.56
N GLU A 9 15.68 -8.72 8.64
CA GLU A 9 14.24 -8.97 8.53
C GLU A 9 13.50 -7.82 7.86
N TRP A 10 13.82 -6.57 8.25
CA TRP A 10 13.27 -5.39 7.59
C TRP A 10 13.63 -5.31 6.11
N ALA A 11 14.88 -5.62 5.76
CA ALA A 11 15.31 -5.69 4.36
C ALA A 11 14.50 -6.72 3.56
N ILE A 12 14.26 -7.91 4.13
CA ILE A 12 13.44 -8.94 3.48
C ILE A 12 12.00 -8.48 3.29
N TYR A 13 11.36 -7.93 4.32
CA TYR A 13 9.96 -7.49 4.20
C TYR A 13 9.80 -6.33 3.22
N LEU A 14 10.72 -5.36 3.25
CA LEU A 14 10.71 -4.25 2.31
C LEU A 14 10.91 -4.74 0.88
N GLY A 15 11.89 -5.62 0.66
CA GLY A 15 12.14 -6.21 -0.65
C GLY A 15 10.95 -7.01 -1.17
N ILE A 16 10.30 -7.82 -0.32
CA ILE A 16 9.07 -8.55 -0.67
C ILE A 16 7.97 -7.58 -1.11
N ALA A 17 7.74 -6.53 -0.32
CA ALA A 17 6.71 -5.53 -0.61
C ALA A 17 6.95 -4.83 -1.95
N ILE A 18 8.21 -4.43 -2.22
CA ILE A 18 8.57 -3.76 -3.47
C ILE A 18 8.42 -4.69 -4.66
N VAL A 19 8.91 -5.95 -4.58
CA VAL A 19 8.77 -6.92 -5.68
C VAL A 19 7.30 -7.15 -6.01
N ILE A 20 6.46 -7.43 -5.00
CA ILE A 20 5.01 -7.61 -5.19
C ILE A 20 4.41 -6.36 -5.83
N PHE A 21 4.75 -5.17 -5.32
CA PHE A 21 4.23 -3.92 -5.86
C PHE A 21 4.60 -3.73 -7.33
N SER A 22 5.85 -3.97 -7.72
CA SER A 22 6.32 -3.83 -9.10
C SER A 22 5.57 -4.74 -10.07
N PHE A 23 5.39 -6.02 -9.72
CA PHE A 23 4.63 -6.96 -10.56
C PHE A 23 3.16 -6.57 -10.64
N VAL A 24 2.54 -6.22 -9.51
CA VAL A 24 1.15 -5.76 -9.48
C VAL A 24 0.97 -4.51 -10.36
N GLN A 25 1.86 -3.52 -10.28
CA GLN A 25 1.82 -2.33 -11.14
C GLN A 25 1.86 -2.69 -12.64
N ALA A 26 2.78 -3.58 -13.04
CA ALA A 26 2.91 -3.97 -14.43
C ALA A 26 1.62 -4.60 -14.98
N TYR A 27 0.99 -5.51 -14.22
CA TYR A 27 -0.25 -6.16 -14.62
C TYR A 27 -1.48 -5.25 -14.58
N ILE A 28 -1.51 -4.22 -13.72
CA ILE A 28 -2.58 -3.22 -13.74
C ILE A 28 -2.64 -2.56 -15.11
N ASN A 29 -1.51 -2.17 -15.71
CA ASN A 29 -1.52 -1.53 -17.03
C ASN A 29 -2.13 -2.43 -18.12
N VAL A 30 -1.86 -3.74 -18.06
CA VAL A 30 -2.47 -4.72 -18.98
C VAL A 30 -3.98 -4.82 -18.76
N ILE A 31 -4.44 -4.89 -17.51
CA ILE A 31 -5.88 -4.92 -17.19
C ILE A 31 -6.57 -3.64 -17.68
N LEU A 32 -5.95 -2.48 -17.47
CA LEU A 32 -6.48 -1.20 -17.92
C LEU A 32 -6.55 -1.12 -19.45
N SER A 33 -5.49 -1.54 -20.16
CA SER A 33 -5.49 -1.63 -21.63
C SER A 33 -6.62 -2.53 -22.15
N TRP A 34 -6.81 -3.70 -21.54
CA TRP A 34 -7.90 -4.61 -21.89
C TRP A 34 -9.28 -3.94 -21.73
N ILE A 35 -9.48 -3.18 -20.65
CA ILE A 35 -10.72 -2.42 -20.43
C ILE A 35 -10.91 -1.32 -21.48
N ILE A 36 -9.85 -0.66 -21.93
CA ILE A 36 -9.91 0.31 -23.04
C ILE A 36 -10.36 -0.38 -24.32
N GLY A 37 -9.79 -1.55 -24.64
CA GLY A 37 -10.15 -2.31 -25.83
C GLY A 37 -11.64 -2.64 -25.90
N ILE A 38 -12.23 -3.12 -24.80
CA ILE A 38 -13.67 -3.44 -24.75
C ILE A 38 -14.59 -2.20 -24.75
N THR A 39 -14.06 -1.02 -24.40
CA THR A 39 -14.85 0.22 -24.28
C THR A 39 -14.61 1.25 -25.38
N ALA A 40 -13.71 0.99 -26.33
CA ALA A 40 -13.29 1.93 -27.38
C ALA A 40 -14.45 2.53 -28.22
N ASN A 41 -15.55 1.78 -28.38
CA ASN A 41 -16.75 2.20 -29.11
C ASN A 41 -17.98 2.35 -28.23
N ALA A 42 -17.82 2.30 -26.90
CA ALA A 42 -18.93 2.40 -25.97
C ALA A 42 -19.44 3.84 -25.84
N HIS A 43 -20.73 3.97 -25.56
CA HIS A 43 -21.35 5.23 -25.17
C HIS A 43 -20.73 5.76 -23.86
N PRO A 44 -20.57 7.09 -23.66
CA PRO A 44 -19.90 7.64 -22.48
C PRO A 44 -20.47 7.16 -21.14
N GLY A 45 -21.79 6.96 -21.06
CA GLY A 45 -22.43 6.41 -19.85
C GLY A 45 -21.99 4.98 -19.50
N LEU A 46 -21.73 4.14 -20.51
CA LEU A 46 -21.20 2.79 -20.30
C LEU A 46 -19.72 2.87 -19.90
N VAL A 47 -18.95 3.78 -20.51
CA VAL A 47 -17.55 4.05 -20.13
C VAL A 47 -17.46 4.50 -18.66
N SER A 48 -18.34 5.40 -18.21
CA SER A 48 -18.43 5.81 -16.80
C SER A 48 -18.67 4.61 -15.88
N LEU A 49 -19.57 3.70 -16.25
CA LEU A 49 -19.85 2.49 -15.46
C LEU A 49 -18.61 1.59 -15.34
N TYR A 50 -17.88 1.37 -16.44
CA TYR A 50 -16.64 0.61 -16.42
C TYR A 50 -15.58 1.26 -15.53
N ILE A 51 -15.39 2.59 -15.60
CA ILE A 51 -14.46 3.34 -14.73
C ILE A 51 -14.84 3.18 -13.26
N ILE A 52 -16.12 3.29 -12.91
CA ILE A 52 -16.58 3.13 -11.53
C ILE A 52 -16.34 1.70 -11.05
N ILE A 53 -16.75 0.69 -11.82
CA ILE A 53 -16.62 -0.72 -11.40
C ILE A 53 -15.15 -1.13 -11.30
N SER A 54 -14.35 -0.86 -12.33
CA SER A 54 -12.93 -1.22 -12.34
C SER A 54 -12.17 -0.43 -11.28
N GLY A 55 -12.44 0.87 -11.15
CA GLY A 55 -11.86 1.72 -10.11
C GLY A 55 -12.19 1.21 -8.71
N MET A 56 -13.45 0.81 -8.44
CA MET A 56 -13.83 0.20 -7.16
C MET A 56 -13.05 -1.07 -6.88
N VAL A 57 -12.94 -1.99 -7.85
CA VAL A 57 -12.17 -3.24 -7.67
C VAL A 57 -10.70 -2.95 -7.41
N LEU A 58 -10.09 -2.09 -8.22
CA LEU A 58 -8.68 -1.74 -8.11
C LEU A 58 -8.37 -1.03 -6.79
N PHE A 59 -9.19 -0.08 -6.36
CA PHE A 59 -9.02 0.57 -5.06
C PHE A 59 -9.12 -0.41 -3.89
N LEU A 60 -9.88 -1.50 -3.99
CA LEU A 60 -9.99 -2.49 -2.91
C LEU A 60 -8.75 -3.36 -2.75
N ILE A 61 -7.80 -3.31 -3.69
CA ILE A 61 -6.53 -4.04 -3.64
C ILE A 61 -5.48 -3.18 -2.91
N PRO A 62 -4.89 -3.64 -1.80
CA PRO A 62 -3.96 -2.84 -0.99
C PRO A 62 -2.73 -2.30 -1.75
N ALA A 63 -2.28 -3.02 -2.77
CA ALA A 63 -1.08 -2.71 -3.54
C ALA A 63 -1.33 -1.78 -4.73
N VAL A 64 -2.57 -1.34 -4.96
CA VAL A 64 -2.91 -0.46 -6.09
C VAL A 64 -2.93 1.01 -5.63
N PRO A 65 -2.08 1.89 -6.18
CA PRO A 65 -2.17 3.32 -5.95
C PRO A 65 -3.37 3.90 -6.70
N GLY A 66 -3.98 4.97 -6.18
CA GLY A 66 -5.12 5.61 -6.85
C GLY A 66 -4.78 6.35 -8.13
N ASN A 67 -3.55 6.84 -8.27
CA ASN A 67 -3.17 7.71 -9.39
C ASN A 67 -3.41 7.07 -10.79
N PRO A 68 -3.03 5.80 -11.05
CA PRO A 68 -3.39 5.10 -12.27
C PRO A 68 -4.90 5.12 -12.59
N ILE A 69 -5.77 5.02 -11.59
CA ILE A 69 -7.23 5.00 -11.77
C ILE A 69 -7.74 6.39 -12.22
N TYR A 70 -7.15 7.47 -11.69
CA TYR A 70 -7.51 8.84 -12.09
C TYR A 70 -7.03 9.17 -13.50
N ILE A 71 -5.80 8.76 -13.85
CA ILE A 71 -5.26 8.84 -15.21
C ILE A 71 -6.17 8.08 -16.17
N PHE A 72 -6.53 6.86 -15.82
CA PHE A 72 -7.42 6.00 -16.59
C PHE A 72 -8.80 6.64 -16.85
N ALA A 73 -9.36 7.36 -15.88
CA ALA A 73 -10.63 8.05 -16.09
C ALA A 73 -10.54 9.09 -17.21
N GLY A 74 -9.48 9.92 -17.22
CA GLY A 74 -9.25 10.92 -18.28
C GLY A 74 -8.92 10.30 -19.63
N LEU A 75 -8.17 9.20 -19.61
CA LEU A 75 -7.80 8.39 -20.77
C LEU A 75 -9.03 7.83 -21.50
N MET A 76 -10.04 7.37 -20.76
CA MET A 76 -11.21 6.69 -21.36
C MET A 76 -12.42 7.58 -21.56
N PHE A 77 -12.80 8.36 -20.54
CA PHE A 77 -14.10 9.04 -20.57
C PHE A 77 -14.11 10.19 -21.56
N VAL A 78 -13.05 11.02 -21.56
CA VAL A 78 -13.03 12.26 -22.35
C VAL A 78 -13.04 11.97 -23.86
N PRO A 79 -12.21 11.05 -24.41
CA PRO A 79 -12.28 10.71 -25.83
C PRO A 79 -13.62 10.10 -26.24
N SER A 80 -14.23 9.27 -25.37
CA SER A 80 -15.57 8.76 -25.60
C SER A 80 -16.61 9.89 -25.65
N TYR A 81 -16.56 10.84 -24.72
CA TYR A 81 -17.48 11.96 -24.68
C TYR A 81 -17.36 12.88 -25.91
N GLU A 82 -16.14 13.21 -26.33
CA GLU A 82 -15.88 14.00 -27.54
C GLU A 82 -16.38 13.30 -28.81
N LYS A 83 -16.21 11.97 -28.91
CA LYS A 83 -16.70 11.17 -30.05
C LYS A 83 -18.22 11.28 -30.25
N PHE A 84 -18.97 11.48 -29.17
CA PHE A 84 -20.43 11.68 -29.20
C PHE A 84 -20.83 13.17 -29.27
N GLY A 85 -19.90 14.05 -29.65
CA GLY A 85 -20.14 15.49 -29.84
C GLY A 85 -20.12 16.32 -28.55
N GLY A 86 -19.63 15.74 -27.45
CA GLY A 86 -19.50 16.43 -26.17
C GLY A 86 -18.36 17.45 -26.16
N ASP A 87 -18.53 18.53 -25.40
CA ASP A 87 -17.45 19.49 -25.16
C ASP A 87 -16.34 18.91 -24.27
N ARG A 88 -15.08 19.18 -24.64
CA ARG A 88 -13.89 18.67 -23.95
C ARG A 88 -13.79 19.09 -22.49
N VAL A 89 -14.03 20.38 -22.20
CA VAL A 89 -13.90 20.94 -20.85
C VAL A 89 -14.98 20.34 -19.95
N VAL A 90 -16.18 20.17 -20.49
CA VAL A 90 -17.27 19.44 -19.83
C VAL A 90 -16.87 17.97 -19.60
N GLY A 91 -16.29 17.30 -20.60
CA GLY A 91 -15.80 15.92 -20.49
C GLY A 91 -14.76 15.74 -19.37
N LEU A 92 -13.76 16.62 -19.30
CA LEU A 92 -12.74 16.64 -18.25
C LEU A 92 -13.33 16.86 -16.85
N THR A 93 -14.31 17.76 -16.75
CA THR A 93 -15.01 18.05 -15.49
C THR A 93 -15.79 16.82 -15.03
N ILE A 94 -16.58 16.20 -15.92
CA ILE A 94 -17.35 14.99 -15.61
C ILE A 94 -16.41 13.84 -15.24
N SER A 95 -15.33 13.63 -15.99
CA SER A 95 -14.32 12.60 -15.69
C SER A 95 -13.73 12.77 -14.29
N SER A 96 -13.39 14.00 -13.91
CA SER A 96 -12.87 14.32 -12.57
C SER A 96 -13.90 14.05 -11.47
N ILE A 97 -15.17 14.38 -11.72
CA ILE A 97 -16.27 14.08 -10.78
C ILE A 97 -16.49 12.57 -10.66
N ILE A 98 -16.47 11.81 -11.76
CA ILE A 98 -16.59 10.34 -11.74
C ILE A 98 -15.45 9.72 -10.94
N ALA A 99 -14.21 10.17 -11.18
CA ALA A 99 -13.04 9.71 -10.44
C ALA A 99 -13.16 10.02 -8.93
N LEU A 100 -13.64 11.22 -8.57
CA LEU A 100 -13.88 11.59 -7.17
C LEU A 100 -14.98 10.74 -6.53
N ILE A 101 -16.10 10.51 -7.21
CA ILE A 101 -17.19 9.65 -6.72
C ILE A 101 -16.67 8.23 -6.50
N THR A 102 -15.91 7.69 -7.46
CA THR A 102 -15.31 6.35 -7.37
C THR A 102 -14.37 6.26 -6.18
N LYS A 103 -13.51 7.27 -6.00
CA LYS A 103 -12.59 7.37 -4.86
C LYS A 103 -13.32 7.39 -3.52
N LEU A 104 -14.28 8.29 -3.34
CA LEU A 104 -15.03 8.40 -2.09
C LEU A 104 -15.84 7.14 -1.80
N SER A 105 -16.44 6.54 -2.82
CA SER A 105 -17.18 5.28 -2.69
C SER A 105 -16.26 4.14 -2.26
N ALA A 106 -15.09 4.02 -2.87
CA ALA A 106 -14.09 3.03 -2.49
C ALA A 106 -13.60 3.24 -1.06
N SER A 107 -13.29 4.49 -0.68
CA SER A 107 -12.90 4.84 0.70
C SER A 107 -14.00 4.54 1.71
N ALA A 108 -15.27 4.75 1.38
CA ALA A 108 -16.39 4.39 2.25
C ALA A 108 -16.50 2.87 2.44
N VAL A 109 -16.38 2.09 1.36
CA VAL A 109 -16.38 0.61 1.44
C VAL A 109 -15.16 0.10 2.22
N GLN A 110 -13.97 0.62 1.95
CA GLN A 110 -12.75 0.27 2.68
C GLN A 110 -12.89 0.57 4.17
N GLN A 111 -13.45 1.72 4.54
CA GLN A 111 -13.65 2.08 5.94
C GLN A 111 -14.70 1.19 6.62
N LYS A 112 -15.87 1.00 6.00
CA LYS A 112 -17.03 0.36 6.64
C LYS A 112 -17.09 -1.14 6.50
N VAL A 113 -16.71 -1.68 5.35
CA VAL A 113 -16.78 -3.13 5.09
C VAL A 113 -15.50 -3.80 5.54
N ILE A 114 -14.33 -3.23 5.21
CA ILE A 114 -13.04 -3.84 5.52
C ILE A 114 -12.54 -3.39 6.90
N GLY A 115 -12.33 -2.09 7.08
CA GLY A 115 -11.70 -1.51 8.28
C GLY A 115 -12.49 -1.80 9.56
N GLN A 116 -13.80 -1.56 9.55
CA GLN A 116 -14.65 -1.86 10.70
C GLN A 116 -14.79 -3.38 10.95
N SER A 117 -14.73 -4.22 9.92
CA SER A 117 -14.66 -5.67 10.15
C SER A 117 -13.33 -6.05 10.82
N PHE A 118 -12.22 -5.45 10.36
CA PHE A 118 -10.89 -5.65 10.89
C PHE A 118 -10.71 -5.17 12.33
N SER A 119 -11.48 -4.16 12.75
CA SER A 119 -11.44 -3.68 14.14
C SER A 119 -11.86 -4.74 15.15
N HIS A 120 -12.57 -5.80 14.77
CA HIS A 120 -12.96 -6.88 15.68
C HIS A 120 -11.83 -7.89 15.96
N PHE A 121 -10.76 -7.89 15.14
CA PHE A 121 -9.67 -8.84 15.28
C PHE A 121 -8.49 -8.24 16.05
N ILE A 122 -8.25 -8.75 17.26
CA ILE A 122 -7.14 -8.32 18.14
C ILE A 122 -5.80 -8.33 17.40
N LYS A 123 -5.50 -9.39 16.64
CA LYS A 123 -4.26 -9.50 15.85
C LYS A 123 -4.08 -8.39 14.82
N ILE A 124 -5.17 -7.91 14.21
CA ILE A 124 -5.10 -6.82 13.24
C ILE A 124 -4.87 -5.50 13.97
N ARG A 125 -5.56 -5.27 15.10
CA ARG A 125 -5.33 -4.09 15.96
C ARG A 125 -3.90 -4.05 16.52
N GLN A 126 -3.32 -5.20 16.88
CA GLN A 126 -1.90 -5.35 17.22
C GLN A 126 -0.98 -5.02 16.03
N MET A 127 -1.27 -5.55 14.84
CA MET A 127 -0.46 -5.33 13.64
C MET A 127 -0.36 -3.85 13.24
N VAL A 128 -1.45 -3.09 13.37
CA VAL A 128 -1.44 -1.64 13.12
C VAL A 128 -0.93 -0.84 14.33
N ASN A 129 -0.53 -1.51 15.41
CA ASN A 129 -0.01 -0.92 16.64
C ASN A 129 -0.97 0.13 17.22
N ILE A 130 -2.22 -0.26 17.46
CA ILE A 130 -3.32 0.66 17.84
C ILE A 130 -3.04 1.48 19.11
N ASN A 131 -2.25 0.92 20.04
CA ASN A 131 -1.90 1.56 21.31
C ASN A 131 -0.68 2.48 21.22
N SER A 132 0.00 2.57 20.07
CA SER A 132 1.12 3.50 19.90
C SER A 132 0.69 4.96 19.90
N ASP A 133 1.55 5.85 20.38
CA ASP A 133 1.29 7.30 20.38
C ASP A 133 1.06 7.84 18.96
N LEU A 134 1.77 7.30 17.96
CA LEU A 134 1.54 7.63 16.56
C LEU A 134 0.08 7.36 16.15
N MET A 135 -0.44 6.20 16.52
CA MET A 135 -1.79 5.80 16.14
C MET A 135 -2.86 6.54 16.94
N ARG A 136 -2.63 6.72 18.25
CA ARG A 136 -3.50 7.49 19.14
C ARG A 136 -3.56 8.96 18.72
N GLY A 137 -2.42 9.56 18.37
CA GLY A 137 -2.36 10.92 17.83
C GLY A 137 -3.03 11.07 16.47
N THR A 138 -2.86 10.08 15.58
CA THR A 138 -3.59 10.03 14.31
C THR A 138 -5.11 9.96 14.55
N LYS A 139 -5.56 9.10 15.48
CA LYS A 139 -6.97 9.01 15.88
C LYS A 139 -7.48 10.34 16.44
N LEU A 140 -6.71 11.02 17.28
CA LEU A 140 -7.06 12.31 17.85
C LEU A 140 -7.32 13.38 16.76
N ILE A 141 -6.44 13.49 15.77
CA ILE A 141 -6.61 14.42 14.63
C ILE A 141 -7.87 14.09 13.83
N LEU A 142 -8.02 12.81 13.49
CA LEU A 142 -9.08 12.39 12.59
C LEU A 142 -10.47 12.37 13.26
N SER A 143 -10.51 12.21 14.60
CA SER A 143 -11.75 12.21 15.39
C SER A 143 -12.31 13.61 15.66
N ASP A 144 -11.55 14.69 15.43
CA ASP A 144 -12.03 16.06 15.58
C ASP A 144 -13.33 16.25 14.78
N SER A 145 -14.31 16.99 15.29
CA SER A 145 -15.52 17.31 14.51
C SER A 145 -15.24 18.32 13.40
N LYS A 146 -14.21 19.14 13.54
CA LYS A 146 -13.84 20.20 12.61
C LYS A 146 -13.06 19.64 11.42
N LEU A 147 -13.17 20.33 10.29
CA LEU A 147 -12.34 20.08 9.12
C LEU A 147 -11.04 20.87 9.25
N THR A 148 -10.01 20.24 9.81
CA THR A 148 -8.69 20.86 10.01
C THR A 148 -7.74 20.52 8.88
N VAL A 149 -6.73 21.36 8.65
CA VAL A 149 -5.67 21.09 7.65
C VAL A 149 -4.92 19.81 8.00
N ALA A 150 -4.70 19.52 9.29
CA ALA A 150 -4.08 18.28 9.74
C ALA A 150 -4.87 17.05 9.30
N LYS A 151 -6.20 17.06 9.50
CA LYS A 151 -7.08 15.97 9.06
C LYS A 151 -7.04 15.78 7.54
N VAL A 152 -7.21 16.86 6.78
CA VAL A 152 -7.16 16.80 5.30
C VAL A 152 -5.81 16.26 4.84
N SER A 153 -4.72 16.70 5.47
CA SER A 153 -3.36 16.28 5.10
C SER A 153 -3.15 14.79 5.32
N ILE A 154 -3.65 14.23 6.43
CA ILE A 154 -3.58 12.77 6.67
C ILE A 154 -4.44 12.01 5.65
N LEU A 155 -5.69 12.46 5.43
CA LEU A 155 -6.65 11.76 4.57
C LEU A 155 -6.30 11.82 3.08
N CYS A 156 -5.65 12.88 2.63
CA CYS A 156 -5.22 13.04 1.23
C CYS A 156 -3.75 12.66 1.00
N GLY A 157 -2.93 12.67 2.05
CA GLY A 157 -1.50 12.35 1.98
C GLY A 157 -1.22 10.85 2.13
N GLY A 158 -1.99 10.14 2.96
CA GLY A 158 -1.80 8.72 3.17
C GLY A 158 -2.18 7.87 1.94
N PRO A 159 -1.65 6.65 1.80
CA PRO A 159 -2.04 5.77 0.71
C PRO A 159 -3.51 5.37 0.84
N ASP A 160 -4.21 5.28 -0.29
CA ASP A 160 -5.67 5.22 -0.33
C ASP A 160 -6.30 4.09 0.49
N TRP A 161 -5.87 2.85 0.23
CA TRP A 161 -6.37 1.67 0.91
C TRP A 161 -6.03 1.66 2.42
N PRO A 162 -4.74 1.74 2.83
CA PRO A 162 -4.40 1.66 4.25
C PRO A 162 -4.99 2.81 5.07
N THR A 163 -5.07 4.03 4.52
CA THR A 163 -5.67 5.18 5.23
C THR A 163 -7.16 4.94 5.51
N SER A 164 -7.92 4.52 4.50
CA SER A 164 -9.37 4.33 4.64
C SER A 164 -9.72 3.13 5.52
N VAL A 165 -8.98 2.01 5.37
CA VAL A 165 -9.12 0.83 6.24
C VAL A 165 -8.77 1.18 7.69
N LEU A 166 -7.68 1.94 7.90
CA LEU A 166 -7.28 2.38 9.23
C LEU A 166 -8.35 3.27 9.88
N CYS A 167 -8.97 4.17 9.13
CA CYS A 167 -10.11 4.96 9.63
C CYS A 167 -11.25 4.07 10.16
N GLY A 168 -11.46 2.91 9.54
CA GLY A 168 -12.43 1.92 9.99
C GLY A 168 -11.97 1.19 11.25
N ILE A 169 -10.69 0.78 11.30
CA ILE A 169 -10.10 0.13 12.47
C ILE A 169 -10.17 1.03 13.71
N LEU A 170 -9.93 2.33 13.53
CA LEU A 170 -9.99 3.34 14.59
C LEU A 170 -11.41 3.73 15.00
N GLY A 171 -12.44 3.22 14.31
CA GLY A 171 -13.84 3.49 14.61
C GLY A 171 -14.30 4.91 14.27
N LEU A 172 -13.70 5.54 13.25
CA LEU A 172 -14.03 6.92 12.89
C LEU A 172 -15.39 7.01 12.18
N ASN A 173 -16.05 8.16 12.34
CA ASN A 173 -17.29 8.49 11.65
C ASN A 173 -17.05 8.64 10.14
N LEU A 174 -17.95 8.10 9.31
CA LEU A 174 -17.78 8.08 7.86
C LEU A 174 -17.83 9.48 7.25
N LEU A 175 -18.85 10.27 7.58
CA LEU A 175 -19.07 11.57 6.93
C LEU A 175 -17.92 12.56 7.11
N PRO A 176 -17.37 12.78 8.33
CA PRO A 176 -16.21 13.66 8.50
C PRO A 176 -14.97 13.18 7.75
N VAL A 177 -14.77 11.86 7.62
CA VAL A 177 -13.67 11.28 6.85
C VAL A 177 -13.88 11.55 5.36
N MET A 178 -15.07 11.28 4.81
CA MET A 178 -15.37 11.54 3.39
C MET A 178 -15.23 13.03 3.03
N VAL A 179 -15.75 13.93 3.88
CA VAL A 179 -15.60 15.37 3.69
C VAL A 179 -14.12 15.79 3.77
N GLY A 180 -13.37 15.20 4.71
CA GLY A 180 -11.93 15.41 4.82
C GLY A 180 -11.10 14.89 3.65
N THR A 181 -11.63 13.92 2.89
CA THR A 181 -11.02 13.37 1.68
C THR A 181 -11.38 14.16 0.42
N LEU A 182 -12.43 14.99 0.40
CA LEU A 182 -12.83 15.79 -0.77
C LEU A 182 -11.68 16.59 -1.43
N PRO A 183 -10.73 17.19 -0.68
CA PRO A 183 -9.61 17.91 -1.27
C PRO A 183 -8.67 17.07 -2.15
N ILE A 184 -8.80 15.74 -2.15
CA ILE A 184 -8.11 14.85 -3.10
C ILE A 184 -8.42 15.20 -4.57
N ILE A 185 -9.51 15.93 -4.83
CA ILE A 185 -9.82 16.47 -6.17
C ILE A 185 -8.66 17.30 -6.75
N SER A 186 -7.85 17.94 -5.89
CA SER A 186 -6.64 18.67 -6.30
C SER A 186 -5.56 17.78 -6.92
N ILE A 187 -5.58 16.46 -6.65
CA ILE A 187 -4.73 15.45 -7.27
C ILE A 187 -5.45 14.81 -8.45
N ILE A 188 -6.74 14.51 -8.32
CA ILE A 188 -7.54 13.87 -9.37
C ILE A 188 -7.56 14.70 -10.66
N VAL A 189 -7.80 16.01 -10.58
CA VAL A 189 -7.89 16.88 -11.77
C VAL A 189 -6.60 16.83 -12.60
N PRO A 190 -5.40 17.10 -12.04
CA PRO A 190 -4.17 16.97 -12.81
C PRO A 190 -3.93 15.54 -13.31
N SER A 191 -4.27 14.49 -12.55
CA SER A 191 -4.14 13.11 -13.03
C SER A 191 -5.06 12.79 -14.22
N VAL A 192 -6.31 13.27 -14.20
CA VAL A 192 -7.24 13.15 -15.34
C VAL A 192 -6.67 13.86 -16.58
N LEU A 193 -6.09 15.05 -16.40
CA LEU A 193 -5.44 15.79 -17.48
C LEU A 193 -4.21 15.03 -18.02
N THR A 194 -3.41 14.40 -17.14
CA THR A 194 -2.31 13.51 -17.56
C THR A 194 -2.79 12.41 -18.48
N GLY A 195 -3.86 11.70 -18.11
CA GLY A 195 -4.43 10.64 -18.94
C GLY A 195 -4.98 11.14 -20.27
N TYR A 196 -5.73 12.24 -20.24
CA TYR A 196 -6.30 12.84 -21.45
C TYR A 196 -5.22 13.28 -22.45
N PHE A 197 -4.25 14.09 -22.02
CA PHE A 197 -3.18 14.56 -22.89
C PHE A 197 -2.21 13.44 -23.30
N GLY A 198 -2.07 12.37 -22.51
CA GLY A 198 -1.23 11.22 -22.83
C GLY A 198 -1.76 10.38 -24.00
N PHE A 199 -3.08 10.42 -24.25
CA PHE A 199 -3.75 9.59 -25.27
C PHE A 199 -4.34 10.38 -26.42
N MET A 200 -4.26 11.70 -26.38
CA MET A 200 -4.80 12.54 -27.43
C MET A 200 -4.11 12.19 -28.76
N ASN A 201 -4.83 11.49 -29.64
CA ASN A 201 -4.36 11.10 -30.96
C ASN A 201 -4.28 12.35 -31.84
N GLU A 202 -3.09 12.90 -31.94
CA GLU A 202 -2.81 14.11 -32.70
C GLU A 202 -1.96 13.76 -33.93
N PRO A 203 -2.47 14.01 -35.16
CA PRO A 203 -1.73 13.72 -36.38
C PRO A 203 -0.54 14.67 -36.62
N ASP A 204 -0.57 15.85 -35.99
CA ASP A 204 0.53 16.81 -36.01
C ASP A 204 1.59 16.44 -34.97
N GLU A 205 2.79 16.10 -35.43
CA GLU A 205 3.92 15.72 -34.57
C GLU A 205 4.35 16.80 -33.57
N GLU A 206 4.17 18.10 -33.90
CA GLU A 206 4.52 19.18 -32.98
C GLU A 206 3.51 19.24 -31.83
N LYS A 207 2.22 19.19 -32.14
CA LYS A 207 1.14 19.16 -31.13
C LYS A 207 1.15 17.86 -30.33
N LYS A 208 1.51 16.73 -30.93
CA LYS A 208 1.69 15.45 -30.23
C LYS A 208 2.79 15.56 -29.16
N LYS A 209 3.94 16.15 -29.49
CA LYS A 209 4.99 16.45 -28.50
C LYS A 209 4.50 17.40 -27.42
N GLN A 210 3.75 18.43 -27.80
CA GLN A 210 3.14 19.38 -26.86
C GLN A 210 2.19 18.68 -25.87
N ASN A 211 1.34 17.77 -26.35
CA ASN A 211 0.45 16.97 -25.50
C ASN A 211 1.22 16.05 -24.54
N GLN A 212 2.31 15.42 -25.00
CA GLN A 212 3.18 14.63 -24.12
C GLN A 212 3.82 15.49 -23.02
N VAL A 213 4.26 16.71 -23.34
CA VAL A 213 4.77 17.67 -22.36
C VAL A 213 3.67 18.05 -21.36
N TYR A 214 2.45 18.33 -21.80
CA TYR A 214 1.33 18.61 -20.89
C TYR A 214 1.01 17.43 -19.99
N SER A 215 0.95 16.21 -20.53
CA SER A 215 0.73 14.99 -19.76
C SER A 215 1.75 14.86 -18.62
N LEU A 216 3.03 15.06 -18.94
CA LEU A 216 4.13 15.04 -17.96
C LEU A 216 3.99 16.15 -16.91
N LEU A 217 3.71 17.40 -17.32
CA LEU A 217 3.58 18.53 -16.40
C LEU A 217 2.43 18.34 -15.41
N PHE A 218 1.27 17.87 -15.87
CA PHE A 218 0.15 17.57 -14.97
C PHE A 218 0.46 16.38 -14.06
N GLY A 219 1.22 15.38 -14.54
CA GLY A 219 1.61 14.23 -13.72
C GLY A 219 2.55 14.63 -12.60
N LEU A 220 3.52 15.50 -12.91
CA LEU A 220 4.41 16.11 -11.92
C LEU A 220 3.65 16.99 -10.93
N LEU A 221 2.67 17.77 -11.39
CA LEU A 221 1.83 18.59 -10.52
C LEU A 221 1.04 17.73 -9.52
N ALA A 222 0.40 16.65 -9.98
CA ALA A 222 -0.29 15.70 -9.11
C ALA A 222 0.66 15.11 -8.05
N GLY A 223 1.87 14.70 -8.48
CA GLY A 223 2.91 14.18 -7.58
C GLY A 223 3.38 15.20 -6.54
N LEU A 224 3.60 16.45 -6.94
CA LEU A 224 4.00 17.53 -6.02
C LEU A 224 2.91 17.82 -4.97
N ILE A 225 1.64 17.84 -5.37
CA ILE A 225 0.52 18.02 -4.44
C ILE A 225 0.46 16.86 -3.44
N GLN A 226 0.65 15.62 -3.90
CA GLN A 226 0.73 14.44 -3.02
C GLN A 226 1.86 14.58 -1.99
N VAL A 227 3.06 14.99 -2.42
CA VAL A 227 4.20 15.21 -1.52
C VAL A 227 3.89 16.27 -0.47
N VAL A 228 3.24 17.37 -0.85
CA VAL A 228 2.83 18.43 0.09
C VAL A 228 1.90 17.87 1.17
N PHE A 229 0.88 17.09 0.81
CA PHE A 229 -0.02 16.48 1.80
C PHE A 229 0.71 15.52 2.72
N ILE A 230 1.58 14.65 2.20
CA ILE A 230 2.39 13.71 3.00
C ILE A 230 3.27 14.47 4.00
N SER A 231 4.00 15.48 3.54
CA SER A 231 4.89 16.26 4.39
C SER A 231 4.11 17.01 5.48
N LYS A 232 2.94 17.57 5.14
CA LYS A 232 2.07 18.23 6.13
C LYS A 232 1.51 17.23 7.14
N ALA A 233 1.06 16.06 6.70
CA ALA A 233 0.58 15.01 7.60
C ALA A 233 1.65 14.62 8.63
N ALA A 234 2.88 14.34 8.16
CA ALA A 234 4.00 13.99 9.02
C ALA A 234 4.31 15.11 10.03
N SER A 235 4.37 16.37 9.58
CA SER A 235 4.61 17.51 10.44
C SER A 235 3.54 17.69 11.52
N PHE A 236 2.25 17.57 11.18
CA PHE A 236 1.17 17.72 12.16
C PHE A 236 1.13 16.57 13.18
N ILE A 237 1.41 15.34 12.74
CA ILE A 237 1.55 14.20 13.64
C ILE A 237 2.70 14.45 14.62
N GLU A 238 3.87 14.88 14.13
CA GLU A 238 5.02 15.19 14.98
C GLU A 238 4.71 16.31 15.98
N THR A 239 4.02 17.37 15.55
CA THR A 239 3.57 18.45 16.43
C THR A 239 2.67 17.92 17.55
N ILE A 240 1.70 17.06 17.24
CA ILE A 240 0.80 16.49 18.26
C ILE A 240 1.55 15.60 19.25
N LEU A 241 2.49 14.78 18.77
CA LEU A 241 3.30 13.92 19.63
C LEU A 241 4.14 14.72 20.63
N LYS A 242 4.53 15.97 20.29
CA LYS A 242 5.33 16.84 21.17
C LYS A 242 4.50 17.76 22.05
N GLU A 243 3.48 18.40 21.48
CA GLU A 243 2.76 19.51 22.12
C GLU A 243 1.48 19.07 22.83
N ARG A 244 0.94 17.88 22.51
CA ARG A 244 -0.32 17.36 23.08
C ARG A 244 -0.15 15.99 23.72
N ALA A 245 1.03 15.70 24.28
CA ALA A 245 1.34 14.42 24.90
C ALA A 245 0.37 14.07 26.05
N GLU A 246 -0.02 15.05 26.87
CA GLU A 246 -0.98 14.86 27.96
C GLU A 246 -2.35 14.39 27.44
N GLU A 247 -2.85 14.99 26.36
CA GLU A 247 -4.11 14.56 25.73
C GLU A 247 -3.99 13.16 25.10
N LEU A 248 -2.78 12.78 24.67
CA LEU A 248 -2.55 11.41 24.22
C LEU A 248 -2.70 10.45 25.38
N GLU A 249 -2.10 10.72 26.55
CA GLU A 249 -2.21 9.87 27.74
C GLU A 249 -3.66 9.59 28.15
N ASP A 250 -4.54 10.57 28.01
CA ASP A 250 -5.98 10.44 28.30
C ASP A 250 -6.75 9.50 27.35
N ILE A 251 -6.21 9.19 26.16
CA ILE A 251 -6.87 8.28 25.21
C ILE A 251 -6.82 6.86 25.79
N PRO A 252 -7.98 6.19 26.00
CA PRO A 252 -8.00 4.88 26.62
C PRO A 252 -7.22 3.85 25.78
N ILE A 253 -6.46 3.01 26.49
CA ILE A 253 -5.71 1.89 25.90
C ILE A 253 -6.69 0.78 25.54
N ASP A 254 -6.46 0.13 24.39
CA ASP A 254 -7.15 -1.11 24.04
C ASP A 254 -6.58 -2.24 24.92
N GLU A 255 -7.28 -2.54 26.01
CA GLU A 255 -6.86 -3.53 27.01
C GLU A 255 -6.77 -4.95 26.42
N ASP A 256 -7.60 -5.32 25.44
CA ASP A 256 -7.50 -6.64 24.79
C ASP A 256 -6.17 -6.77 24.04
N VAL A 257 -5.80 -5.71 23.31
CA VAL A 257 -4.54 -5.64 22.56
C VAL A 257 -3.36 -5.61 23.53
N LYS A 258 -3.44 -4.82 24.60
CA LYS A 258 -2.40 -4.77 25.63
C LYS A 258 -2.20 -6.13 26.30
N ASN A 259 -3.28 -6.80 26.71
CA ASN A 259 -3.22 -8.14 27.29
C ASN A 259 -2.65 -9.17 26.31
N ALA A 260 -2.98 -9.06 25.01
CA ALA A 260 -2.40 -9.92 23.99
C ALA A 260 -0.91 -9.62 23.76
N ASP A 261 -0.50 -8.36 23.76
CA ASP A 261 0.90 -7.94 23.66
C ASP A 261 1.71 -8.37 24.88
N ASP A 262 1.15 -8.26 26.09
CA ASP A 262 1.76 -8.70 27.34
C ASP A 262 1.96 -10.23 27.35
N LYS A 263 0.97 -11.00 26.89
CA LYS A 263 1.10 -12.46 26.71
C LYS A 263 2.15 -12.84 25.66
N GLU A 264 2.24 -12.07 24.59
CA GLU A 264 3.23 -12.33 23.54
C GLU A 264 4.62 -11.78 23.89
N LYS A 265 4.74 -10.91 24.91
CA LYS A 265 5.99 -10.22 25.25
C LYS A 265 7.11 -11.19 25.55
N GLU A 266 6.85 -12.16 26.42
CA GLU A 266 7.82 -13.20 26.80
C GLU A 266 8.25 -14.03 25.58
N THR A 267 7.28 -14.46 24.76
CA THR A 267 7.58 -15.22 23.53
C THR A 267 8.38 -14.37 22.53
N LYS A 268 8.07 -13.08 22.39
CA LYS A 268 8.80 -12.15 21.50
C LYS A 268 10.23 -11.92 21.99
N GLU A 269 10.41 -11.75 23.30
CA GLU A 269 11.74 -11.57 23.91
C GLU A 269 12.61 -12.80 23.71
N ILE A 270 12.06 -14.00 23.96
CA ILE A 270 12.78 -15.26 23.71
C ILE A 270 13.04 -15.45 22.21
N LEU A 271 12.07 -15.16 21.35
CA LEU A 271 12.27 -15.26 19.90
C LEU A 271 13.36 -14.31 19.41
N LEU A 272 13.44 -13.10 19.97
CA LEU A 272 14.54 -12.17 19.71
C LEU A 272 15.88 -12.72 20.20
N GLU A 273 15.93 -13.31 21.40
CA GLU A 273 17.13 -13.88 21.98
C GLU A 273 17.69 -15.04 21.13
N VAL A 274 16.85 -16.02 20.79
CA VAL A 274 17.28 -17.17 19.95
C VAL A 274 17.60 -16.74 18.52
N SER A 275 17.05 -15.61 18.07
CA SER A 275 17.31 -15.03 16.75
C SER A 275 18.49 -14.06 16.73
N ARG A 276 19.20 -13.84 17.85
CA ARG A 276 20.39 -13.00 17.87
C ARG A 276 21.47 -13.59 16.98
N TRP A 277 22.11 -12.73 16.18
CA TRP A 277 23.10 -13.17 15.20
C TRP A 277 24.18 -14.07 15.80
N HIS A 278 24.70 -13.76 16.99
CA HIS A 278 25.75 -14.56 17.62
C HIS A 278 25.27 -15.97 18.01
N SER A 279 24.02 -16.11 18.45
CA SER A 279 23.39 -17.35 18.91
C SER A 279 22.98 -18.29 17.77
N LEU A 280 22.87 -17.77 16.54
CA LEU A 280 22.43 -18.58 15.40
C LEU A 280 23.48 -19.63 15.00
N PRO A 281 23.07 -20.89 14.74
CA PRO A 281 23.94 -21.89 14.15
C PRO A 281 24.30 -21.49 12.71
N LEU A 282 25.44 -21.97 12.21
CA LEU A 282 26.01 -21.54 10.94
C LEU A 282 25.04 -21.72 9.76
N TRP A 283 24.34 -22.85 9.69
CA TRP A 283 23.38 -23.11 8.60
C TRP A 283 22.19 -22.15 8.60
N VAL A 284 21.73 -21.69 9.77
CA VAL A 284 20.64 -20.69 9.89
C VAL A 284 21.15 -19.30 9.50
N LYS A 285 22.39 -18.95 9.91
CA LYS A 285 23.05 -17.72 9.44
C LYS A 285 23.14 -17.70 7.92
N SER A 286 23.58 -18.81 7.33
CA SER A 286 23.66 -18.97 5.87
C SER A 286 22.28 -18.85 5.21
N ALA A 287 21.24 -19.49 5.75
CA ALA A 287 19.88 -19.38 5.22
C ALA A 287 19.36 -17.93 5.27
N LYS A 288 19.56 -17.23 6.39
CA LYS A 288 19.15 -15.83 6.55
C LYS A 288 19.92 -14.89 5.62
N LEU A 289 21.24 -15.06 5.50
CA LEU A 289 22.06 -14.28 4.56
C LEU A 289 21.67 -14.57 3.11
N PHE A 290 21.44 -15.83 2.77
CA PHE A 290 20.96 -16.24 1.44
C PHE A 290 19.60 -15.60 1.11
N SER A 291 18.69 -15.52 2.10
CA SER A 291 17.40 -14.85 1.93
C SER A 291 17.58 -13.36 1.61
N VAL A 292 18.42 -12.65 2.37
CA VAL A 292 18.72 -11.22 2.15
C VAL A 292 19.37 -10.99 0.78
N LEU A 293 20.38 -11.78 0.42
CA LEU A 293 21.08 -11.62 -0.86
C LEU A 293 20.13 -11.84 -2.05
N ASN A 294 19.24 -12.84 -1.98
CA ASN A 294 18.31 -13.12 -3.07
C ASN A 294 17.22 -12.03 -3.20
N ILE A 295 16.70 -11.50 -2.08
CA ILE A 295 15.68 -10.45 -2.18
C ILE A 295 16.29 -9.11 -2.60
N GLU A 296 17.51 -8.80 -2.17
CA GLU A 296 18.26 -7.64 -2.66
C GLU A 296 18.56 -7.78 -4.15
N ALA A 297 19.02 -8.95 -4.60
CA ALA A 297 19.25 -9.21 -6.02
C ALA A 297 17.95 -9.07 -6.84
N SER A 298 16.84 -9.68 -6.39
CA SER A 298 15.52 -9.55 -6.99
C SER A 298 15.08 -8.08 -7.10
N PHE A 299 15.22 -7.33 -6.01
CA PHE A 299 14.91 -5.90 -5.96
C PHE A 299 15.76 -5.09 -6.95
N TYR A 300 17.09 -5.23 -6.91
CA TYR A 300 17.98 -4.49 -7.78
C TYR A 300 17.81 -4.88 -9.25
N THR A 301 17.47 -6.13 -9.55
CA THR A 301 17.09 -6.54 -10.91
C THR A 301 15.89 -5.74 -11.41
N LEU A 302 14.82 -5.64 -10.61
CA LEU A 302 13.63 -4.88 -11.02
C LEU A 302 13.89 -3.37 -11.08
N PHE A 303 14.70 -2.84 -10.17
CA PHE A 303 14.96 -1.40 -10.07
C PHE A 303 15.93 -0.88 -11.14
N LEU A 304 17.05 -1.58 -11.37
CA LEU A 304 18.08 -1.15 -12.32
C LEU A 304 17.78 -1.61 -13.75
N PHE A 305 17.07 -2.73 -13.91
CA PHE A 305 16.80 -3.36 -15.19
C PHE A 305 15.29 -3.50 -15.43
N THR A 306 14.53 -2.43 -15.14
CA THR A 306 13.07 -2.43 -15.32
C THR A 306 12.70 -2.75 -16.77
N ASN A 307 13.39 -2.15 -17.75
CA ASN A 307 13.13 -2.32 -19.17
C ASN A 307 13.49 -3.72 -19.68
N GLU A 308 14.35 -4.44 -18.98
CA GLU A 308 14.74 -5.80 -19.29
C GLU A 308 13.96 -6.82 -18.46
N SER A 309 13.31 -6.38 -17.38
CA SER A 309 12.43 -7.20 -16.53
C SER A 309 11.00 -7.23 -17.05
N PHE A 310 10.53 -6.12 -17.64
CA PHE A 310 9.19 -5.99 -18.20
C PHE A 310 9.24 -5.47 -19.64
N VAL A 311 8.25 -5.87 -20.44
CA VAL A 311 7.91 -5.12 -21.66
C VAL A 311 7.41 -3.75 -21.21
N ASP A 312 7.93 -2.68 -21.85
CA ASP A 312 7.43 -1.33 -21.62
C ASP A 312 5.98 -1.27 -22.09
N PHE A 313 5.03 -1.40 -21.17
CA PHE A 313 3.61 -1.52 -21.49
C PHE A 313 2.83 -0.43 -20.75
N ALA A 314 2.40 0.56 -21.53
CA ALA A 314 1.55 1.65 -21.13
C ALA A 314 0.06 1.23 -21.19
N GLN A 315 -0.78 1.96 -20.46
CA GLN A 315 -2.20 1.65 -20.34
C GLN A 315 -2.95 1.71 -21.68
N ASN A 316 -2.43 2.42 -22.68
CA ASN A 316 -3.03 2.59 -23.99
C ASN A 316 -2.41 1.69 -25.09
N ASP A 317 -1.45 0.84 -24.75
CA ASP A 317 -0.89 -0.13 -25.70
C ASP A 317 -1.89 -1.25 -26.00
N SER A 318 -1.82 -1.87 -27.18
CA SER A 318 -2.57 -3.10 -27.49
C SER A 318 -1.87 -4.34 -26.95
N ILE A 319 -2.63 -5.24 -26.33
CA ILE A 319 -2.15 -6.54 -25.87
C ILE A 319 -1.79 -7.43 -27.06
N GLU A 320 -2.59 -7.39 -28.11
CA GLU A 320 -2.38 -8.16 -29.34
C GLU A 320 -1.09 -7.75 -30.04
N GLU A 321 -0.82 -6.44 -30.16
CA GLU A 321 0.35 -5.93 -30.89
C GLU A 321 1.64 -6.02 -30.07
N LYS A 322 1.57 -5.73 -28.76
CA LYS A 322 2.77 -5.54 -27.93
C LYS A 322 3.15 -6.76 -27.09
N LEU A 323 2.20 -7.64 -26.83
CA LEU A 323 2.37 -8.84 -26.00
C LEU A 323 2.05 -10.14 -26.77
N ASP A 324 1.91 -10.08 -28.10
CA ASP A 324 1.57 -11.23 -28.96
C ASP A 324 0.35 -12.03 -28.45
N ALA A 325 -0.64 -11.33 -27.88
CA ALA A 325 -1.83 -11.90 -27.22
C ALA A 325 -1.56 -12.81 -26.00
N ASP A 326 -0.32 -12.86 -25.48
CA ASP A 326 0.03 -13.57 -24.25
C ASP A 326 0.42 -12.59 -23.13
N VAL A 327 -0.43 -12.50 -22.11
CA VAL A 327 -0.21 -11.63 -20.94
C VAL A 327 1.04 -12.03 -20.13
N LEU A 328 1.51 -13.28 -20.24
CA LEU A 328 2.75 -13.71 -19.59
C LEU A 328 4.00 -13.18 -20.27
N SER A 329 3.91 -12.79 -21.55
CA SER A 329 5.02 -12.17 -22.30
C SER A 329 5.41 -10.79 -21.75
N LEU A 330 4.55 -10.17 -20.92
CA LEU A 330 4.84 -8.94 -20.20
C LEU A 330 6.13 -9.07 -19.38
N VAL A 331 6.36 -10.26 -18.80
CA VAL A 331 7.52 -10.55 -17.97
C VAL A 331 8.63 -11.11 -18.86
N LYS A 332 9.69 -10.32 -19.01
CA LYS A 332 10.90 -10.72 -19.75
C LYS A 332 11.76 -11.68 -18.92
N PRO A 333 12.79 -12.32 -19.52
CA PRO A 333 13.63 -13.29 -18.81
C PRO A 333 14.23 -12.78 -17.49
N LEU A 334 14.66 -11.51 -17.40
CA LEU A 334 15.16 -10.95 -16.13
C LEU A 334 14.06 -10.78 -15.07
N GLY A 335 12.81 -10.54 -15.48
CA GLY A 335 11.67 -10.51 -14.57
C GLY A 335 11.40 -11.89 -13.97
N TRP A 336 11.48 -12.95 -14.77
CA TRP A 336 11.38 -14.34 -14.28
C TRP A 336 12.53 -14.72 -13.35
N ILE A 337 13.75 -14.30 -13.66
CA ILE A 337 14.91 -14.47 -12.77
C ILE A 337 14.67 -13.76 -11.44
N SER A 338 14.14 -12.54 -11.47
CA SER A 338 13.78 -11.81 -10.25
C SER A 338 12.71 -12.53 -9.43
N LEU A 339 11.64 -13.06 -10.06
CA LEU A 339 10.62 -13.87 -9.38
C LEU A 339 11.20 -15.14 -8.76
N PHE A 340 12.13 -15.79 -9.46
CA PHE A 340 12.81 -16.98 -8.95
C PHE A 340 13.64 -16.64 -7.69
N MET A 341 14.43 -15.57 -7.73
CA MET A 341 15.19 -15.08 -6.58
C MET A 341 14.27 -14.68 -5.41
N PHE A 342 13.15 -14.01 -5.70
CA PHE A 342 12.10 -13.70 -4.71
C PHE A 342 11.55 -14.99 -4.06
N GLY A 343 11.27 -16.03 -4.85
CA GLY A 343 10.82 -17.32 -4.37
C GLY A 343 11.84 -18.01 -3.46
N LEU A 344 13.12 -18.03 -3.87
CA LEU A 344 14.22 -18.55 -3.05
C LEU A 344 14.37 -17.80 -1.74
N SER A 345 14.27 -16.46 -1.77
CA SER A 345 14.33 -15.64 -0.57
C SER A 345 13.18 -15.95 0.39
N SER A 346 11.95 -15.99 -0.13
CA SER A 346 10.74 -16.27 0.65
C SER A 346 10.81 -17.65 1.29
N PHE A 347 11.23 -18.67 0.54
CA PHE A 347 11.42 -20.03 1.05
C PHE A 347 12.47 -20.09 2.16
N SER A 348 13.63 -19.44 1.96
CA SER A 348 14.68 -19.40 2.98
C SER A 348 14.25 -18.64 4.24
N CYS A 349 13.50 -17.56 4.09
CA CYS A 349 12.90 -16.81 5.21
C CYS A 349 11.90 -17.69 6.00
N ILE A 350 11.10 -18.50 5.30
CA ILE A 350 10.17 -19.44 5.92
C ILE A 350 10.92 -20.49 6.74
N ILE A 351 12.00 -21.07 6.20
CA ILE A 351 12.87 -22.02 6.94
C ILE A 351 13.41 -21.37 8.21
N PHE A 352 13.94 -20.14 8.12
CA PHE A 352 14.44 -19.40 9.26
C PHE A 352 13.35 -19.22 10.33
N LYS A 353 12.15 -18.77 9.93
CA LYS A 353 11.03 -18.55 10.87
C LYS A 353 10.57 -19.84 11.54
N PHE A 354 10.49 -20.95 10.81
CA PHE A 354 10.15 -22.24 11.40
C PHE A 354 11.19 -22.69 12.41
N TRP A 355 12.47 -22.54 12.09
CA TRP A 355 13.54 -22.86 13.03
C TRP A 355 13.47 -21.97 14.28
N ALA A 356 13.36 -20.66 14.12
CA ALA A 356 13.33 -19.71 15.23
C ALA A 356 12.14 -19.97 16.18
N LYS A 357 10.95 -20.25 15.63
CA LYS A 357 9.77 -20.63 16.42
C LYS A 357 9.99 -21.93 17.18
N LYS A 358 10.58 -22.94 16.54
CA LYS A 358 10.87 -24.23 17.18
C LYS A 358 11.87 -24.07 18.31
N GLU A 359 12.90 -23.24 18.11
CA GLU A 359 13.92 -23.01 19.13
C GLU A 359 13.39 -22.20 20.31
N ALA A 360 12.60 -21.16 20.04
CA ALA A 360 11.92 -20.39 21.09
C ALA A 360 10.99 -21.27 21.93
N ALA A 361 10.24 -22.19 21.30
CA ALA A 361 9.37 -23.12 22.02
C ALA A 361 10.14 -24.06 22.95
N LYS A 362 11.33 -24.53 22.54
CA LYS A 362 12.18 -25.36 23.42
C LYS A 362 12.67 -24.58 24.64
N VAL A 363 13.08 -23.32 24.43
CA VAL A 363 13.55 -22.46 25.53
C VAL A 363 12.42 -22.20 26.52
N LEU A 364 11.21 -21.90 26.03
CA LEU A 364 10.02 -21.75 26.87
C LEU A 364 9.73 -23.00 27.70
N LEU A 365 9.74 -24.18 27.09
CA LEU A 365 9.52 -25.45 27.80
C LEU A 365 10.55 -25.66 28.92
N ASN A 366 11.83 -25.42 28.64
CA ASN A 366 12.88 -25.55 29.64
C ASN A 366 12.73 -24.56 30.81
N ILE A 367 12.24 -23.34 30.54
CA ILE A 367 11.98 -22.34 31.59
C ILE A 367 10.85 -22.85 32.50
N TYR A 368 9.71 -23.26 31.92
CA TYR A 368 8.59 -23.77 32.71
C TYR A 368 8.94 -25.02 33.53
N ASP A 369 9.67 -25.97 32.93
CA ASP A 369 10.14 -27.18 33.64
C ASP A 369 11.05 -26.81 34.83
N SER A 370 11.89 -25.78 34.69
CA SER A 370 12.79 -25.32 35.76
C SER A 370 12.05 -24.58 36.89
N GLU A 371 11.04 -23.77 36.54
CA GLU A 371 10.21 -23.07 37.52
C GLU A 371 9.38 -24.06 38.35
N GLU A 372 8.78 -25.07 37.70
CA GLU A 372 8.01 -26.12 38.37
C GLU A 372 8.89 -26.91 39.36
N GLN A 373 10.11 -27.28 38.96
CA GLN A 373 11.06 -27.96 39.85
C GLN A 373 11.46 -27.09 41.06
N SER A 374 11.60 -25.77 40.89
CA SER A 374 11.93 -24.85 41.98
C SER A 374 10.79 -24.69 43.00
N LEU A 375 9.53 -24.66 42.54
CA LEU A 375 8.34 -24.58 43.40
C LEU A 375 8.12 -25.87 44.20
N VAL A 376 8.39 -27.03 43.60
CA VAL A 376 8.34 -28.32 44.30
C VAL A 376 9.41 -28.39 45.39
N GLN A 377 10.63 -27.91 45.13
CA GLN A 377 11.70 -27.86 46.14
C GLN A 377 11.39 -26.90 47.28
N SER A 378 10.81 -25.72 47.01
CA SER A 378 10.44 -24.78 48.07
C SER A 378 9.32 -25.31 48.96
N ASN A 379 8.34 -26.02 48.40
CA ASN A 379 7.22 -26.61 49.16
C ASN A 379 7.62 -27.82 50.01
N HIS A 380 8.77 -28.45 49.75
CA HIS A 380 9.33 -29.51 50.60
C HIS A 380 10.27 -29.00 51.70
N SER A 381 10.61 -27.70 51.68
CA SER A 381 11.45 -27.04 52.68
C SER A 381 10.69 -26.23 53.73
N VAL A 382 9.36 -26.20 53.64
CA VAL A 382 8.41 -25.66 54.63
C VAL A 382 7.75 -26.83 55.34
#